data_AF-A0A1G9PWU8-F1
#
_entry.id   AF-A0A1G9PWU8-F1
#
_cell.length_a   1.000
_cell.length_b   1.000
_cell.length_c   1.000
_cell.angle_alpha   90.00
_cell.angle_beta   90.00
_cell.angle_gamma   90.00
#
_symmetry.space_group_name_H-M   'P 1'
#
loop_
_entity.id
_entity.type
_entity.pdbx_description
1 polymer ?
#
loop_
_entity_poly.entity_id
_entity_poly.type
_entity_poly.pdbx_seq_one_letter_code
_entity_poly.pdbx_strand_id
1 'polypeptide(L)'
;MNYCNLKKSISFVILLLLLTSTGCITVRQFQKPFFFIQMTDPQFGFFNSNKDFVKETENFEKAILAANRLRPAFVIVTGDLINRPGDSLQIAEYKRIVAKLDSSIPIYHLAGNHDITNDPKPQDIKAYRKQFGPDYFTFKHNGMLGIVLNSLYFKSPAGVQKEAAHQDKWLRQVLQKSKSSKSQSVLVFQHHPWFLTDPEEKDEYFNIPRESRKNYLSLFSDFGVSYIFSGHYHRNAWGKIGNIEMVTTGPVGKPLGKDPSGFRIVKVDGNQISHQYYNLDSIPVQIR
;
A
#
# COMPACT_ATOMS: atom_id res chain seq x y z
N MET A 1 -89.50 -15.39 -36.23
CA MET A 1 -89.07 -15.53 -34.83
C MET A 1 -88.03 -14.46 -34.51
N ASN A 2 -88.49 -13.44 -33.77
CA ASN A 2 -87.84 -12.54 -32.82
C ASN A 2 -86.48 -11.84 -33.10
N TYR A 3 -86.59 -10.51 -33.30
CA TYR A 3 -85.96 -9.40 -32.58
C TYR A 3 -84.56 -9.55 -31.92
N CYS A 4 -83.65 -8.61 -32.21
CA CYS A 4 -82.99 -7.71 -31.24
C CYS A 4 -81.87 -6.89 -31.93
N ASN A 5 -81.98 -5.56 -32.04
CA ASN A 5 -81.66 -4.50 -31.06
C ASN A 5 -80.19 -4.02 -31.06
N LEU A 6 -80.12 -2.72 -31.38
CA LEU A 6 -79.04 -1.75 -31.20
C LEU A 6 -78.42 -1.79 -29.79
N LYS A 7 -77.09 -1.62 -29.66
CA LYS A 7 -76.49 -0.75 -28.63
C LYS A 7 -75.00 -0.47 -28.87
N LYS A 8 -74.70 0.84 -28.86
CA LYS A 8 -73.38 1.46 -28.84
C LYS A 8 -72.56 0.97 -27.64
N SER A 9 -71.26 0.74 -27.84
CA SER A 9 -70.29 0.76 -26.73
C SER A 9 -69.16 1.73 -27.04
N ILE A 10 -69.04 2.69 -26.11
CA ILE A 10 -68.07 3.78 -26.04
C ILE A 10 -66.72 3.18 -25.64
N SER A 11 -65.67 3.41 -26.43
CA SER A 11 -64.30 3.05 -26.04
C SER A 11 -63.74 4.13 -25.10
N PHE A 12 -63.56 3.78 -23.83
CA PHE A 12 -62.80 4.57 -22.86
C PHE A 12 -61.30 4.34 -23.11
N VAL A 13 -60.57 5.38 -23.49
CA VAL A 13 -59.11 5.39 -23.48
C VAL A 13 -58.67 5.67 -22.04
N ILE A 14 -58.19 4.64 -21.34
CA ILE A 14 -57.50 4.82 -20.06
C ILE A 14 -56.01 5.01 -20.38
N LEU A 15 -55.56 6.26 -20.31
CA LEU A 15 -54.14 6.61 -20.37
C LEU A 15 -53.51 6.35 -19.00
N LEU A 16 -52.88 5.18 -18.82
CA LEU A 16 -52.07 4.90 -17.64
C LEU A 16 -50.75 5.69 -17.73
N LEU A 17 -50.67 6.81 -17.02
CA LEU A 17 -49.42 7.52 -16.76
C LEU A 17 -48.56 6.70 -15.78
N LEU A 18 -47.68 5.86 -16.32
CA LEU A 18 -46.59 5.26 -15.55
C LEU A 18 -45.56 6.34 -15.22
N LEU A 19 -45.66 6.91 -14.02
CA LEU A 19 -44.58 7.65 -13.37
C LEU A 19 -43.43 6.66 -13.11
N THR A 20 -42.53 6.51 -14.08
CA THR A 20 -41.25 5.84 -13.84
C THR A 20 -40.40 6.78 -13.00
N SER A 21 -40.41 6.58 -11.68
CA SER A 21 -39.36 7.11 -10.82
C SER A 21 -38.05 6.51 -11.30
N THR A 22 -37.24 7.33 -11.97
CA THR A 22 -35.85 7.01 -12.31
C THR A 22 -35.02 7.05 -11.02
N GLY A 23 -35.32 6.11 -10.12
CA GLY A 23 -34.40 5.73 -9.07
C GLY A 23 -33.19 5.12 -9.75
N CYS A 24 -32.14 5.92 -9.90
CA CYS A 24 -30.83 5.43 -10.31
C CYS A 24 -30.37 4.48 -9.19
N ILE A 25 -30.70 3.19 -9.31
CA ILE A 25 -30.17 2.15 -8.45
C ILE A 25 -28.68 2.09 -8.79
N THR A 26 -27.87 2.80 -8.01
CA THR A 26 -26.42 2.54 -7.99
C THR A 26 -26.24 1.11 -7.54
N VAL A 27 -26.09 0.21 -8.51
CA VAL A 27 -25.63 -1.15 -8.27
C VAL A 27 -24.25 -1.03 -7.63
N ARG A 28 -24.19 -1.27 -6.32
CA ARG A 28 -22.94 -1.33 -5.59
C ARG A 28 -22.17 -2.51 -6.16
N GLN A 29 -21.17 -2.24 -7.01
CA GLN A 29 -20.34 -3.28 -7.59
C GLN A 29 -19.60 -3.96 -6.42
N PHE A 30 -20.00 -5.18 -6.09
CA PHE A 30 -19.35 -5.96 -5.03
C PHE A 30 -17.88 -6.17 -5.43
N GLN A 31 -16.98 -5.58 -4.66
CA GLN A 31 -15.54 -5.75 -4.86
C GLN A 31 -15.19 -7.19 -4.49
N LYS A 32 -14.64 -7.95 -5.44
CA LYS A 32 -14.20 -9.32 -5.13
C LYS A 32 -13.08 -9.26 -4.09
N PRO A 33 -13.15 -10.08 -3.03
CA PRO A 33 -12.06 -10.21 -2.09
C PRO A 33 -10.75 -10.54 -2.81
N PHE A 34 -9.66 -9.96 -2.34
CA PHE A 34 -8.33 -10.21 -2.86
C PHE A 34 -7.31 -10.16 -1.72
N PHE A 35 -6.06 -10.53 -2.00
CA PHE A 35 -4.97 -10.33 -1.07
C PHE A 35 -3.74 -9.82 -1.78
N PHE A 36 -2.88 -9.13 -1.05
CA PHE A 36 -1.56 -8.71 -1.50
C PHE A 36 -0.48 -9.14 -0.52
N ILE A 37 0.76 -9.15 -0.99
CA ILE A 37 1.92 -9.43 -0.15
C ILE A 37 2.69 -8.12 0.08
N GLN A 38 2.89 -7.76 1.35
CA GLN A 38 3.81 -6.71 1.76
C GLN A 38 5.14 -7.35 2.16
N MET A 39 6.16 -7.08 1.37
CA MET A 39 7.57 -7.31 1.70
C MET A 39 8.19 -6.00 2.17
N THR A 40 9.31 -6.07 2.88
CA THR A 40 10.06 -4.87 3.27
C THR A 40 11.51 -5.23 3.58
N ASP A 41 12.40 -4.25 3.45
CA ASP A 41 13.79 -4.34 3.88
C ASP A 41 14.49 -5.64 3.41
N PRO A 42 14.43 -6.01 2.10
CA PRO A 42 15.32 -7.04 1.59
C PRO A 42 16.79 -6.59 1.73
N GLN A 43 17.04 -5.28 1.61
CA GLN A 43 18.24 -4.55 2.03
C GLN A 43 19.56 -5.25 1.68
N PHE A 44 19.75 -5.52 0.39
CA PHE A 44 20.91 -6.24 -0.14
C PHE A 44 22.22 -5.64 0.40
N GLY A 45 22.97 -6.42 1.19
CA GLY A 45 24.24 -6.02 1.79
C GLY A 45 24.18 -5.72 3.29
N PHE A 46 23.05 -5.91 3.97
CA PHE A 46 22.91 -5.65 5.39
C PHE A 46 23.42 -6.79 6.30
N PHE A 47 23.21 -8.07 5.93
CA PHE A 47 23.59 -9.24 6.73
C PHE A 47 25.08 -9.25 7.07
N ASN A 48 25.94 -9.15 6.05
CA ASN A 48 27.39 -9.22 6.18
C ASN A 48 28.07 -7.86 5.96
N SER A 49 27.40 -6.76 6.33
CA SER A 49 27.95 -5.40 6.29
C SER A 49 28.56 -5.04 4.92
N ASN A 50 27.89 -5.42 3.84
CA ASN A 50 28.24 -5.24 2.43
C ASN A 50 29.49 -5.97 1.95
N LYS A 51 30.00 -6.96 2.69
CA LYS A 51 31.03 -7.88 2.15
C LYS A 51 30.45 -8.76 1.04
N ASP A 52 29.18 -9.12 1.17
CA ASP A 52 28.36 -9.82 0.19
C ASP A 52 26.86 -9.54 0.48
N PHE A 53 25.99 -10.14 -0.33
CA PHE A 53 24.53 -10.12 -0.17
C PHE A 53 23.91 -11.50 -0.42
N VAL A 54 24.64 -12.57 -0.08
CA VAL A 54 24.20 -13.95 -0.35
C VAL A 54 22.92 -14.27 0.41
N LYS A 55 22.83 -13.84 1.67
CA LYS A 55 21.66 -14.18 2.50
C LYS A 55 20.39 -13.44 2.07
N GLU A 56 20.54 -12.17 1.68
CA GLU A 56 19.47 -11.35 1.11
C GLU A 56 18.98 -11.94 -0.21
N THR A 57 19.90 -12.43 -1.05
CA THR A 57 19.59 -13.14 -2.29
C THR A 57 18.72 -14.37 -2.02
N GLU A 58 19.16 -15.26 -1.14
CA GLU A 58 18.40 -16.46 -0.76
C GLU A 58 17.00 -16.12 -0.23
N ASN A 59 16.93 -15.17 0.70
CA ASN A 59 15.68 -14.80 1.35
C ASN A 59 14.70 -14.16 0.36
N PHE A 60 15.18 -13.24 -0.49
CA PHE A 60 14.33 -12.55 -1.45
C PHE A 60 13.90 -13.48 -2.59
N GLU A 61 14.75 -14.40 -3.04
CA GLU A 61 14.35 -15.46 -3.97
C GLU A 61 13.25 -16.36 -3.38
N LYS A 62 13.38 -16.78 -2.11
CA LYS A 62 12.30 -17.51 -1.40
C LYS A 62 11.00 -16.70 -1.37
N ALA A 63 11.07 -15.40 -1.10
CA ALA A 63 9.89 -14.53 -1.04
C ALA A 63 9.21 -14.39 -2.41
N ILE A 64 9.98 -14.20 -3.50
CA ILE A 64 9.45 -14.11 -4.87
C ILE A 64 8.89 -15.46 -5.34
N LEU A 65 9.54 -16.58 -5.03
CA LEU A 65 9.00 -17.91 -5.32
C LEU A 65 7.67 -18.15 -4.61
N ALA A 66 7.55 -17.72 -3.36
CA ALA A 66 6.29 -17.79 -2.64
C ALA A 66 5.21 -16.88 -3.25
N ALA A 67 5.55 -15.67 -3.68
CA ALA A 67 4.61 -14.79 -4.39
C ALA A 67 4.11 -15.42 -5.70
N ASN A 68 5.00 -16.01 -6.51
CA ASN A 68 4.63 -16.74 -7.73
C ASN A 68 3.67 -17.90 -7.44
N ARG A 69 3.92 -18.67 -6.39
CA ARG A 69 3.05 -19.78 -5.96
C ARG A 69 1.68 -19.29 -5.50
N LEU A 70 1.65 -18.26 -4.65
CA LEU A 70 0.43 -17.78 -4.01
C LEU A 70 -0.45 -16.95 -4.96
N ARG A 71 0.14 -16.31 -5.97
CA ARG A 71 -0.58 -15.48 -6.96
C ARG A 71 -1.37 -14.33 -6.31
N PRO A 72 -0.73 -13.45 -5.51
CA PRO A 72 -1.41 -12.28 -4.95
C PRO A 72 -1.87 -11.33 -6.05
N ALA A 73 -2.82 -10.44 -5.71
CA ALA A 73 -3.26 -9.36 -6.59
C ALA A 73 -2.12 -8.40 -6.97
N PHE A 74 -1.18 -8.20 -6.06
CA PHE A 74 0.08 -7.47 -6.25
C PHE A 74 1.05 -7.77 -5.10
N VAL A 75 2.32 -7.43 -5.31
CA VAL A 75 3.36 -7.36 -4.28
C VAL A 75 3.71 -5.90 -4.06
N ILE A 76 3.97 -5.50 -2.81
CA ILE A 76 4.56 -4.20 -2.49
C ILE A 76 5.77 -4.37 -1.58
N VAL A 77 6.89 -3.74 -1.92
CA VAL A 77 8.14 -3.73 -1.13
C VAL A 77 8.29 -2.36 -0.48
N THR A 78 8.10 -2.29 0.84
CA THR A 78 8.00 -1.02 1.59
C THR A 78 9.34 -0.42 2.00
N GLY A 79 10.29 -0.32 1.06
CA GLY A 79 11.56 0.39 1.23
C GLY A 79 12.75 -0.47 1.67
N ASP A 80 13.91 0.19 1.68
CA ASP A 80 15.24 -0.39 1.91
C ASP A 80 15.49 -1.59 1.00
N LEU A 81 15.39 -1.33 -0.30
CA LEU A 81 15.60 -2.31 -1.36
C LEU A 81 17.07 -2.73 -1.40
N ILE A 82 17.97 -1.76 -1.25
CA ILE A 82 19.42 -1.93 -1.18
C ILE A 82 19.94 -1.37 0.14
N ASN A 83 21.16 -1.73 0.56
CA ASN A 83 21.76 -1.24 1.80
C ASN A 83 22.61 0.03 1.60
N ARG A 84 23.18 0.24 0.41
CA ARG A 84 24.00 1.41 0.08
C ARG A 84 23.38 2.18 -1.08
N PRO A 85 23.02 3.46 -0.89
CA PRO A 85 22.47 4.27 -1.97
C PRO A 85 23.38 4.28 -3.20
N GLY A 86 22.82 3.92 -4.36
CA GLY A 86 23.54 3.92 -5.63
C GLY A 86 24.49 2.75 -5.87
N ASP A 87 24.59 1.77 -4.96
CA ASP A 87 25.43 0.58 -5.17
C ASP A 87 24.90 -0.26 -6.34
N SER A 88 25.65 -0.28 -7.44
CA SER A 88 25.22 -0.91 -8.68
C SER A 88 25.03 -2.42 -8.57
N LEU A 89 25.77 -3.11 -7.70
CA LEU A 89 25.68 -4.57 -7.55
C LEU A 89 24.42 -4.93 -6.77
N GLN A 90 24.13 -4.20 -5.68
CA GLN A 90 22.91 -4.39 -4.90
C GLN A 90 21.66 -4.08 -5.74
N ILE A 91 21.69 -2.99 -6.52
CA ILE A 91 20.60 -2.61 -7.43
C ILE A 91 20.38 -3.68 -8.50
N ALA A 92 21.45 -4.15 -9.14
CA ALA A 92 21.36 -5.17 -10.18
C ALA A 92 20.77 -6.48 -9.62
N GLU A 93 21.19 -6.88 -8.42
CA GLU A 93 20.72 -8.11 -7.81
C GLU A 93 19.25 -8.05 -7.38
N TYR A 94 18.84 -6.95 -6.74
CA TYR A 94 17.44 -6.70 -6.43
C TYR A 94 16.58 -6.80 -7.70
N LYS A 95 16.97 -6.11 -8.78
CA LYS A 95 16.25 -6.13 -10.06
C LYS A 95 16.24 -7.51 -10.72
N ARG A 96 17.35 -8.26 -10.66
CA ARG A 96 17.46 -9.62 -11.19
C ARG A 96 16.45 -10.55 -10.53
N ILE A 97 16.28 -10.45 -9.21
CA ILE A 97 15.35 -11.29 -8.45
C ILE A 97 13.91 -10.83 -8.66
N VAL A 98 13.64 -9.53 -8.66
CA VAL A 98 12.31 -8.99 -9.01
C VAL A 98 11.86 -9.47 -10.39
N ALA A 99 12.76 -9.54 -11.38
CA ALA A 99 12.44 -10.02 -12.73
C ALA A 99 12.01 -11.50 -12.79
N LYS A 100 12.19 -12.28 -11.70
CA LYS A 100 11.69 -13.65 -11.58
C LYS A 100 10.23 -13.72 -11.13
N LEU A 101 9.65 -12.61 -10.67
CA LEU A 101 8.22 -12.54 -10.38
C LEU A 101 7.45 -12.73 -11.70
N ASP A 102 6.41 -13.53 -11.66
CA ASP A 102 5.51 -13.73 -12.79
C ASP A 102 4.96 -12.38 -13.25
N SER A 103 5.11 -12.07 -14.53
CA SER A 103 4.80 -10.76 -15.10
C SER A 103 3.33 -10.34 -14.99
N SER A 104 2.43 -11.27 -14.67
CA SER A 104 1.02 -10.95 -14.42
C SER A 104 0.75 -10.45 -13.00
N ILE A 105 1.71 -10.55 -12.08
CA ILE A 105 1.63 -10.02 -10.71
C ILE A 105 2.31 -8.65 -10.68
N PRO A 106 1.57 -7.54 -10.52
CA PRO A 106 2.18 -6.23 -10.35
C PRO A 106 3.06 -6.19 -9.10
N ILE A 107 4.22 -5.54 -9.21
CA ILE A 107 5.08 -5.23 -8.07
C ILE A 107 5.26 -3.72 -7.96
N TYR A 108 5.08 -3.21 -6.74
CA TYR A 108 5.36 -1.84 -6.37
C TYR A 108 6.52 -1.82 -5.39
N HIS A 109 7.44 -0.87 -5.56
CA HIS A 109 8.49 -0.61 -4.57
C HIS A 109 8.51 0.88 -4.27
N LEU A 110 8.86 1.19 -3.03
CA LEU A 110 9.00 2.56 -2.56
C LEU A 110 10.37 2.74 -1.92
N ALA A 111 10.78 3.98 -1.70
CA ALA A 111 12.10 4.28 -1.16
C ALA A 111 12.13 4.17 0.37
N GLY A 112 13.20 3.57 0.90
CA GLY A 112 13.64 3.74 2.28
C GLY A 112 14.89 4.63 2.40
N ASN A 113 15.39 4.81 3.61
CA ASN A 113 16.57 5.65 3.86
C ASN A 113 17.87 5.03 3.33
N HIS A 114 17.94 3.72 3.10
CA HIS A 114 19.09 3.09 2.46
C HIS A 114 19.04 3.15 0.92
N ASP A 115 17.88 3.46 0.35
CA ASP A 115 17.76 3.67 -1.10
C ASP A 115 18.09 5.12 -1.52
N ILE A 116 17.90 6.08 -0.61
CA ILE A 116 18.14 7.51 -0.81
C ILE A 116 19.26 7.98 0.12
N THR A 117 18.94 8.34 1.37
CA THR A 117 19.82 8.64 2.52
C THR A 117 18.90 9.04 3.69
N ASN A 118 19.41 9.08 4.93
CA ASN A 118 18.65 9.62 6.08
C ASN A 118 18.38 11.14 5.97
N ASP A 119 19.32 11.88 5.38
CA ASP A 119 19.26 13.34 5.19
C ASP A 119 19.27 13.68 3.70
N PRO A 120 18.16 13.43 2.99
CA PRO A 120 18.11 13.49 1.54
C PRO A 120 18.41 14.88 1.00
N LYS A 121 19.02 14.90 -0.18
CA LYS A 121 19.17 16.06 -1.06
C LYS A 121 18.47 15.80 -2.40
N PRO A 122 18.19 16.84 -3.21
CA PRO A 122 17.48 16.67 -4.47
C PRO A 122 18.18 15.70 -5.46
N GLN A 123 19.51 15.65 -5.43
CA GLN A 123 20.28 14.70 -6.25
C GLN A 123 20.06 13.24 -5.84
N ASP A 124 19.84 12.96 -4.55
CA ASP A 124 19.61 11.60 -4.04
C ASP A 124 18.23 11.12 -4.49
N ILE A 125 17.23 11.99 -4.41
CA ILE A 125 15.88 11.74 -4.95
C ILE A 125 15.94 11.47 -6.46
N LYS A 126 16.70 12.27 -7.20
CA LYS A 126 16.89 12.08 -8.64
C LYS A 126 17.58 10.75 -8.96
N ALA A 127 18.57 10.37 -8.17
CA ALA A 127 19.29 9.10 -8.32
C ALA A 127 18.36 7.90 -8.08
N TYR A 128 17.58 7.92 -6.99
CA TYR A 128 16.56 6.91 -6.74
C TYR A 128 15.56 6.83 -7.90
N ARG A 129 15.01 7.97 -8.33
CA ARG A 129 14.01 7.99 -9.41
C ARG A 129 14.52 7.42 -10.71
N LYS A 130 15.79 7.67 -11.04
CA LYS A 130 16.44 7.10 -12.21
C LYS A 130 16.52 5.57 -12.16
N GLN A 131 16.69 5.00 -10.96
CA GLN A 131 16.88 3.56 -10.79
C GLN A 131 15.57 2.79 -10.59
N PHE A 132 14.65 3.35 -9.82
CA PHE A 132 13.46 2.64 -9.32
C PHE A 132 12.15 3.31 -9.77
N GLY A 133 12.17 4.47 -10.41
CA GLY A 133 10.96 5.17 -10.86
C GLY A 133 10.40 6.13 -9.81
N PRO A 134 9.10 6.49 -9.87
CA PRO A 134 8.55 7.50 -8.97
C PRO A 134 8.68 7.10 -7.49
N ASP A 135 8.98 8.08 -6.65
CA ASP A 135 9.18 7.91 -5.19
C ASP A 135 7.89 8.13 -4.38
N TYR A 136 6.85 8.68 -5.01
CA TYR A 136 5.48 8.68 -4.51
C TYR A 136 4.50 8.62 -5.67
N PHE A 137 3.40 7.90 -5.49
CA PHE A 137 2.39 7.67 -6.53
C PHE A 137 1.12 7.06 -5.94
N THR A 138 0.10 6.89 -6.77
CA THR A 138 -1.07 6.07 -6.41
C THR A 138 -1.26 4.92 -7.37
N PHE A 139 -1.94 3.89 -6.90
CA PHE A 139 -2.45 2.79 -7.73
C PHE A 139 -3.84 2.38 -7.26
N LYS A 140 -4.59 1.69 -8.12
CA LYS A 140 -5.93 1.19 -7.80
C LYS A 140 -6.03 -0.30 -8.10
N HIS A 141 -6.72 -1.03 -7.23
CA HIS A 141 -7.03 -2.44 -7.45
C HIS A 141 -8.37 -2.78 -6.82
N ASN A 142 -9.31 -3.35 -7.57
CA ASN A 142 -10.65 -3.75 -7.08
C ASN A 142 -11.33 -2.73 -6.15
N GLY A 143 -11.24 -1.44 -6.50
CA GLY A 143 -11.83 -0.36 -5.72
C GLY A 143 -11.02 0.10 -4.49
N MET A 144 -9.88 -0.51 -4.18
CA MET A 144 -8.89 0.02 -3.23
C MET A 144 -8.05 1.14 -3.87
N LEU A 145 -7.73 2.20 -3.12
CA LEU A 145 -6.69 3.19 -3.44
C LEU A 145 -5.45 2.87 -2.62
N GLY A 146 -4.34 2.55 -3.28
CA GLY A 146 -3.02 2.56 -2.65
C GLY A 146 -2.37 3.93 -2.84
N ILE A 147 -1.97 4.56 -1.74
CA ILE A 147 -1.18 5.80 -1.73
C ILE A 147 0.23 5.45 -1.26
N VAL A 148 1.20 5.58 -2.15
CA VAL A 148 2.62 5.36 -1.84
C VAL A 148 3.27 6.70 -1.56
N LEU A 149 3.90 6.83 -0.39
CA LEU A 149 4.56 8.06 0.06
C LEU A 149 6.07 7.86 0.20
N ASN A 150 6.83 8.87 -0.20
CA ASN A 150 8.21 9.00 0.23
C ASN A 150 8.23 9.53 1.67
N SER A 151 8.42 8.63 2.62
CA SER A 151 8.42 8.97 4.05
C SER A 151 9.56 9.89 4.50
N LEU A 152 10.66 9.98 3.74
CA LEU A 152 11.78 10.86 4.07
C LEU A 152 11.38 12.35 4.07
N TYR A 153 10.39 12.71 3.26
CA TYR A 153 9.82 14.06 3.24
C TYR A 153 9.08 14.44 4.52
N PHE A 154 8.74 13.47 5.38
CA PHE A 154 8.20 13.71 6.72
C PHE A 154 9.25 13.49 7.80
N LYS A 155 10.21 12.59 7.57
CA LYS A 155 11.24 12.21 8.55
C LYS A 155 12.38 13.23 8.64
N SER A 156 12.94 13.66 7.51
CA SER A 156 14.06 14.61 7.44
C SER A 156 13.93 15.54 6.21
N PRO A 157 12.99 16.50 6.21
CA PRO A 157 12.72 17.35 5.05
C PRO A 157 13.75 18.46 4.81
N ALA A 158 14.71 18.67 5.72
CA ALA A 158 15.56 19.88 5.74
C ALA A 158 16.43 20.07 4.48
N GLY A 159 16.74 18.98 3.76
CA GLY A 159 17.47 19.05 2.49
C GLY A 159 16.61 19.04 1.24
N VAL A 160 15.29 18.86 1.37
CA VAL A 160 14.34 18.57 0.27
C VAL A 160 12.99 19.25 0.49
N GLN A 161 12.97 20.47 1.03
CA GLN A 161 11.72 21.16 1.37
C GLN A 161 10.80 21.36 0.16
N LYS A 162 11.37 21.59 -1.03
CA LYS A 162 10.59 21.76 -2.27
C LYS A 162 9.87 20.47 -2.66
N GLU A 163 10.58 19.35 -2.63
CA GLU A 163 10.04 18.02 -2.92
C GLU A 163 8.99 17.63 -1.87
N ALA A 164 9.27 17.89 -0.59
CA ALA A 164 8.33 17.64 0.50
C ALA A 164 7.02 18.45 0.33
N ALA A 165 7.13 19.75 0.00
CA ALA A 165 5.96 20.59 -0.26
C ALA A 165 5.16 20.12 -1.48
N HIS A 166 5.82 19.61 -2.53
CA HIS A 166 5.15 19.03 -3.68
C HIS A 166 4.39 17.75 -3.31
N GLN A 167 4.97 16.85 -2.51
CA GLN A 167 4.28 15.65 -2.03
C GLN A 167 3.10 16.01 -1.13
N ASP A 168 3.23 16.96 -0.18
CA ASP A 168 2.11 17.37 0.68
C ASP A 168 0.93 17.91 -0.14
N LYS A 169 1.22 18.84 -1.07
CA LYS A 169 0.18 19.39 -1.96
C LYS A 169 -0.50 18.30 -2.78
N TRP A 170 0.28 17.39 -3.36
CA TRP A 170 -0.23 16.26 -4.13
C TRP A 170 -1.08 15.32 -3.27
N LEU A 171 -0.63 14.98 -2.06
CA LEU A 171 -1.31 14.07 -1.14
C LEU A 171 -2.69 14.64 -0.77
N ARG A 172 -2.77 15.92 -0.41
CA ARG A 172 -4.04 16.59 -0.10
C ARG A 172 -5.02 16.52 -1.28
N GLN A 173 -4.53 16.73 -2.51
CA GLN A 173 -5.37 16.62 -3.71
C GLN A 173 -5.86 15.18 -3.95
N VAL A 174 -5.00 14.18 -3.74
CA VAL A 174 -5.37 12.76 -3.85
C VAL A 174 -6.45 12.41 -2.83
N LEU A 175 -6.25 12.80 -1.57
CA LEU A 175 -7.19 12.53 -0.48
C LEU A 175 -8.55 13.21 -0.71
N GLN A 176 -8.55 14.49 -1.12
CA GLN A 176 -9.77 15.22 -1.48
C GLN A 176 -10.56 14.53 -2.60
N LYS A 177 -9.87 14.07 -3.65
CA LYS A 177 -10.50 13.33 -4.75
C LYS A 177 -11.05 11.97 -4.27
N SER A 178 -10.34 11.28 -3.38
CA SER A 178 -10.77 9.97 -2.86
C SER A 178 -12.07 10.06 -2.06
N LYS A 179 -12.27 11.12 -1.25
CA LYS A 179 -13.48 11.33 -0.44
C LYS A 179 -14.76 11.43 -1.27
N SER A 180 -14.64 11.88 -2.52
CA SER A 180 -15.77 11.98 -3.45
C SER A 180 -16.22 10.61 -3.98
N SER A 181 -15.39 9.57 -3.82
CA SER A 181 -15.65 8.20 -4.28
C SER A 181 -16.08 7.33 -3.09
N LYS A 182 -17.38 7.34 -2.76
CA LYS A 182 -17.99 6.76 -1.53
C LYS A 182 -17.76 5.25 -1.28
N SER A 183 -16.97 4.53 -2.08
CA SER A 183 -16.80 3.07 -1.99
C SER A 183 -15.34 2.60 -2.12
N GLN A 184 -14.36 3.49 -1.92
CA GLN A 184 -12.94 3.16 -2.09
C GLN A 184 -12.22 3.04 -0.75
N SER A 185 -11.68 1.85 -0.42
CA SER A 185 -10.79 1.68 0.74
C SER A 185 -9.46 2.35 0.45
N VAL A 186 -8.98 3.22 1.35
CA VAL A 186 -7.72 3.96 1.16
C VAL A 186 -6.66 3.40 2.09
N LEU A 187 -5.57 2.88 1.51
CA LEU A 187 -4.42 2.35 2.23
C LEU A 187 -3.19 3.19 1.89
N VAL A 188 -2.38 3.49 2.91
CA VAL A 188 -1.11 4.21 2.75
C VAL A 188 0.04 3.23 2.90
N PHE A 189 1.05 3.38 2.04
CA PHE A 189 2.28 2.60 2.06
C PHE A 189 3.46 3.55 2.11
N GLN A 190 4.36 3.35 3.05
CA GLN A 190 5.56 4.18 3.20
C GLN A 190 6.64 3.39 3.96
N HIS A 191 7.88 3.85 3.96
CA HIS A 191 8.96 3.10 4.62
C HIS A 191 8.99 3.31 6.14
N HIS A 192 9.11 4.56 6.60
CA HIS A 192 9.18 4.88 8.03
C HIS A 192 7.78 4.85 8.67
N PRO A 193 7.58 4.13 9.79
CA PRO A 193 6.31 4.17 10.51
C PRO A 193 6.00 5.55 11.08
N TRP A 194 4.72 5.94 11.12
CA TRP A 194 4.32 7.14 11.85
C TRP A 194 4.61 6.98 13.34
N PHE A 195 4.27 5.81 13.88
CA PHE A 195 4.56 5.35 15.24
C PHE A 195 4.64 3.82 15.23
N LEU A 196 5.26 3.21 16.23
CA LEU A 196 5.41 1.76 16.35
C LEU A 196 4.28 1.14 17.14
N THR A 197 3.97 1.70 18.32
CA THR A 197 2.95 1.15 19.22
C THR A 197 1.98 2.21 19.71
N ASP A 198 2.47 3.42 20.02
CA ASP A 198 1.65 4.49 20.59
C ASP A 198 1.83 5.75 19.73
N PRO A 199 0.75 6.38 19.21
CA PRO A 199 0.87 7.64 18.46
C PRO A 199 1.58 8.76 19.26
N GLU A 200 1.56 8.68 20.58
CA GLU A 200 2.22 9.59 21.52
C GLU A 200 3.58 9.06 22.03
N GLU A 201 4.19 8.07 21.36
CA GLU A 201 5.57 7.66 21.67
C GLU A 201 6.58 8.78 21.33
N LYS A 202 7.74 8.77 21.99
CA LYS A 202 8.80 9.75 21.77
C LYS A 202 9.37 9.66 20.35
N ASP A 203 9.98 10.75 19.90
CA ASP A 203 10.70 10.76 18.63
C ASP A 203 11.96 9.90 18.75
N GLU A 204 12.10 8.97 17.82
CA GLU A 204 13.22 8.04 17.74
C GLU A 204 13.72 7.92 16.30
N TYR A 205 14.77 7.14 16.09
CA TYR A 205 15.28 6.85 14.74
C TYR A 205 14.19 6.24 13.85
N PHE A 206 13.34 5.38 14.41
CA PHE A 206 12.41 4.55 13.64
C PHE A 206 11.14 5.28 13.22
N ASN A 207 10.66 6.27 13.98
CA ASN A 207 9.35 6.86 13.73
C ASN A 207 9.43 8.27 13.12
N ILE A 208 8.36 8.68 12.46
CA ILE A 208 8.21 10.06 12.00
C ILE A 208 8.08 10.99 13.21
N PRO A 209 8.74 12.17 13.22
CA PRO A 209 8.68 13.11 14.34
C PRO A 209 7.25 13.51 14.71
N ARG A 210 6.98 13.66 16.00
CA ARG A 210 5.63 13.90 16.56
C ARG A 210 4.92 15.10 15.97
N GLU A 211 5.65 16.18 15.70
CA GLU A 211 5.07 17.38 15.09
C GLU A 211 4.42 17.06 13.73
N SER A 212 5.15 16.38 12.84
CA SER A 212 4.60 15.93 11.56
C SER A 212 3.55 14.84 11.76
N ARG A 213 3.83 13.87 12.64
CA ARG A 213 2.97 12.72 12.92
C ARG A 213 1.53 13.11 13.25
N LYS A 214 1.33 14.05 14.18
CA LYS A 214 -0.01 14.48 14.60
C LYS A 214 -0.81 15.06 13.43
N ASN A 215 -0.18 15.93 12.64
CA ASN A 215 -0.82 16.61 11.52
C ASN A 215 -1.28 15.63 10.43
N TYR A 216 -0.42 14.69 10.05
CA TYR A 216 -0.75 13.73 8.99
C TYR A 216 -1.69 12.62 9.45
N LEU A 217 -1.60 12.14 10.70
CA LEU A 217 -2.57 11.17 11.22
C LEU A 217 -3.98 11.77 11.30
N SER A 218 -4.10 13.05 11.70
CA SER A 218 -5.38 13.77 11.65
C SER A 218 -5.90 13.88 10.22
N LEU A 219 -5.03 14.28 9.27
CA LEU A 219 -5.37 14.34 7.85
C LEU A 219 -5.85 12.97 7.32
N PHE A 220 -5.14 11.88 7.62
CA PHE A 220 -5.53 10.54 7.18
C PHE A 220 -6.88 10.11 7.77
N SER A 221 -7.16 10.47 9.02
CA SER A 221 -8.43 10.19 9.67
C SER A 221 -9.58 10.92 8.97
N ASP A 222 -9.42 12.20 8.65
CA ASP A 222 -10.44 13.03 7.97
C ASP A 222 -10.82 12.53 6.56
N PHE A 223 -9.94 11.73 5.97
CA PHE A 223 -10.07 11.16 4.64
C PHE A 223 -10.27 9.65 4.63
N GLY A 224 -10.50 9.03 5.81
CA GLY A 224 -10.94 7.64 5.91
C GLY A 224 -9.87 6.60 5.56
N VAL A 225 -8.59 6.93 5.74
CA VAL A 225 -7.52 5.93 5.70
C VAL A 225 -7.72 4.96 6.88
N SER A 226 -7.66 3.65 6.61
CA SER A 226 -7.83 2.62 7.64
C SER A 226 -6.54 1.88 7.99
N TYR A 227 -5.62 1.73 7.04
CA TYR A 227 -4.33 1.09 7.29
C TYR A 227 -3.17 1.88 6.69
N ILE A 228 -2.08 1.91 7.43
CA ILE A 228 -0.78 2.40 6.99
C ILE A 228 0.23 1.27 7.16
N PHE A 229 0.83 0.82 6.06
CA PHE A 229 1.82 -0.25 6.03
C PHE A 229 3.24 0.30 5.87
N SER A 230 4.16 -0.21 6.69
CA SER A 230 5.55 0.25 6.75
C SER A 230 6.57 -0.84 7.06
N GLY A 231 7.84 -0.47 6.95
CA GLY A 231 9.04 -1.27 7.19
C GLY A 231 9.98 -0.62 8.21
N HIS A 232 11.27 -0.54 7.88
CA HIS A 232 12.32 0.22 8.59
C HIS A 232 12.72 -0.29 9.98
N TYR A 233 11.76 -0.80 10.76
CA TYR A 233 12.01 -1.20 12.15
C TYR A 233 12.74 -2.55 12.26
N HIS A 234 12.77 -3.35 11.18
CA HIS A 234 13.28 -4.72 11.16
C HIS A 234 12.68 -5.65 12.23
N ARG A 235 11.51 -5.29 12.75
CA ARG A 235 10.69 -6.06 13.69
C ARG A 235 9.23 -5.82 13.34
N ASN A 236 8.36 -6.75 13.71
CA ASN A 236 6.94 -6.47 13.66
C ASN A 236 6.55 -5.51 14.78
N ALA A 237 5.75 -4.50 14.44
CA ALA A 237 5.07 -3.64 15.39
C ALA A 237 3.66 -3.32 14.89
N TRP A 238 2.76 -3.04 15.82
CA TRP A 238 1.38 -2.70 15.53
C TRP A 238 0.89 -1.70 16.57
N GLY A 239 0.17 -0.70 16.10
CA GLY A 239 -0.51 0.26 16.95
C GLY A 239 -1.73 0.84 16.24
N LYS A 240 -2.58 1.53 16.99
CA LYS A 240 -3.84 2.07 16.48
C LYS A 240 -4.13 3.45 17.03
N ILE A 241 -4.68 4.32 16.17
CA ILE A 241 -5.23 5.63 16.55
C ILE A 241 -6.57 5.83 15.84
N GLY A 242 -7.65 5.95 16.62
CA GLY A 242 -9.01 5.98 16.06
C GLY A 242 -9.27 4.74 15.19
N ASN A 243 -9.55 4.96 13.90
CA ASN A 243 -9.77 3.89 12.92
C ASN A 243 -8.53 3.54 12.08
N ILE A 244 -7.40 4.20 12.31
CA ILE A 244 -6.16 3.94 11.58
C ILE A 244 -5.34 2.90 12.32
N GLU A 245 -5.02 1.81 11.64
CA GLU A 245 -4.02 0.84 12.08
C GLU A 245 -2.67 1.13 11.41
N MET A 246 -1.63 1.23 12.24
CA MET A 246 -0.26 1.41 11.82
C MET A 246 0.44 0.05 11.91
N VAL A 247 0.79 -0.51 10.76
CA VAL A 247 1.36 -1.86 10.63
C VAL A 247 2.81 -1.72 10.19
N THR A 248 3.73 -2.14 11.06
CA THR A 248 5.16 -2.21 10.75
C THR A 248 5.54 -3.68 10.59
N THR A 249 6.07 -4.03 9.41
CA THR A 249 6.34 -5.41 9.03
C THR A 249 7.81 -5.75 9.25
N GLY A 250 8.08 -6.97 9.75
CA GLY A 250 9.43 -7.51 9.83
C GLY A 250 10.06 -7.70 8.45
N PRO A 251 11.39 -7.77 8.35
CA PRO A 251 12.10 -7.68 7.09
C PRO A 251 12.12 -9.02 6.35
N VAL A 252 12.18 -8.97 5.02
CA VAL A 252 12.60 -10.12 4.21
C VAL A 252 14.10 -10.37 4.39
N GLY A 253 14.89 -9.29 4.52
CA GLY A 253 16.31 -9.33 4.81
C GLY A 253 16.59 -9.73 6.26
N LYS A 254 17.34 -8.91 6.99
CA LYS A 254 17.89 -9.25 8.32
C LYS A 254 16.98 -8.81 9.46
N PRO A 255 16.38 -9.71 10.26
CA PRO A 255 15.59 -9.31 11.42
C PRO A 255 16.45 -8.73 12.53
N LEU A 256 15.93 -7.74 13.25
CA LEU A 256 16.54 -7.17 14.46
C LEU A 256 15.73 -7.49 15.73
N GLY A 257 14.71 -8.33 15.61
CA GLY A 257 13.82 -8.75 16.70
C GLY A 257 13.68 -10.27 16.78
N LYS A 258 12.67 -10.73 17.52
CA LYS A 258 12.42 -12.16 17.74
C LYS A 258 11.86 -12.91 16.53
N ASP A 259 11.15 -12.19 15.66
CA ASP A 259 10.52 -12.81 14.49
C ASP A 259 11.58 -13.03 13.39
N PRO A 260 11.61 -14.21 12.75
CA PRO A 260 12.54 -14.50 11.66
C PRO A 260 12.18 -13.73 10.38
N SER A 261 13.07 -13.79 9.38
CA SER A 261 12.84 -13.20 8.05
C SER A 261 11.52 -13.69 7.45
N GLY A 262 10.78 -12.80 6.82
CA GLY A 262 9.40 -13.08 6.42
C GLY A 262 8.75 -11.94 5.66
N PHE A 263 7.46 -12.09 5.41
CA PHE A 263 6.62 -11.06 4.82
C PHE A 263 5.20 -11.11 5.38
N ARG A 264 4.43 -10.05 5.12
CA ARG A 264 3.04 -9.96 5.56
C ARG A 264 2.09 -10.21 4.40
N ILE A 265 1.10 -11.05 4.63
CA ILE A 265 -0.03 -11.25 3.72
C ILE A 265 -1.20 -10.41 4.25
N VAL A 266 -1.81 -9.61 3.37
CA VAL A 266 -2.94 -8.75 3.70
C VAL A 266 -4.12 -9.13 2.83
N LYS A 267 -5.24 -9.51 3.45
CA LYS A 267 -6.50 -9.82 2.77
C LYS A 267 -7.43 -8.62 2.85
N VAL A 268 -8.08 -8.31 1.74
CA VAL A 268 -9.00 -7.18 1.59
C VAL A 268 -10.34 -7.70 1.09
N ASP A 269 -11.40 -7.49 1.86
CA ASP A 269 -12.79 -7.78 1.51
C ASP A 269 -13.64 -6.52 1.73
N GLY A 270 -13.74 -5.71 0.68
CA GLY A 270 -14.26 -4.34 0.78
C GLY A 270 -13.47 -3.54 1.83
N ASN A 271 -14.15 -3.09 2.88
CA ASN A 271 -13.54 -2.35 3.98
C ASN A 271 -12.98 -3.23 5.11
N GLN A 272 -13.18 -4.55 5.05
CA GLN A 272 -12.62 -5.47 6.03
C GLN A 272 -11.23 -5.88 5.58
N ILE A 273 -10.24 -5.61 6.43
CA ILE A 273 -8.85 -5.95 6.16
C ILE A 273 -8.34 -6.81 7.31
N SER A 274 -7.66 -7.88 6.97
CA SER A 274 -6.94 -8.73 7.92
C SER A 274 -5.53 -8.95 7.41
N HIS A 275 -4.58 -9.10 8.31
CA HIS A 275 -3.19 -9.31 7.92
C HIS A 275 -2.43 -10.21 8.88
N GLN A 276 -1.47 -10.96 8.36
CA GLN A 276 -0.65 -11.87 9.15
C GLN A 276 0.79 -11.90 8.60
N TYR A 277 1.75 -11.88 9.52
CA TYR A 277 3.16 -12.06 9.20
C TYR A 277 3.48 -13.55 9.12
N TYR A 278 4.25 -13.95 8.12
CA TYR A 278 4.70 -15.31 7.92
C TYR A 278 6.22 -15.33 7.80
N ASN A 279 6.85 -16.21 8.58
CA ASN A 279 8.23 -16.63 8.36
C ASN A 279 8.36 -17.23 6.94
N LEU A 280 9.46 -16.95 6.25
CA LEU A 280 9.79 -17.54 4.94
C LEU A 280 9.73 -19.08 4.93
N ASP A 281 10.00 -19.74 6.05
CA ASP A 281 9.95 -21.21 6.16
C ASP A 281 8.58 -21.75 6.63
N SER A 282 7.59 -20.88 6.85
CA SER A 282 6.24 -21.26 7.31
C SER A 282 5.12 -20.57 6.51
N ILE A 283 5.40 -20.22 5.26
CA ILE A 283 4.43 -19.62 4.35
C ILE A 283 3.36 -20.67 3.98
N PRO A 284 2.06 -20.32 4.02
CA PRO A 284 1.00 -21.24 3.61
C PRO A 284 1.16 -21.69 2.16
N VAL A 285 0.68 -22.89 1.85
CA VAL A 285 0.71 -23.41 0.47
C VAL A 285 -0.26 -22.64 -0.43
N GLN A 286 -1.41 -22.24 0.12
CA GLN A 286 -2.46 -21.47 -0.56
C GLN A 286 -3.12 -20.49 0.40
N ILE A 287 -3.66 -19.39 -0.13
CA ILE A 287 -4.49 -18.45 0.63
C ILE A 287 -5.95 -18.78 0.34
N ARG A 288 -6.70 -19.10 1.40
CA ARG A 288 -8.16 -19.23 1.37
C ARG A 288 -8.83 -17.87 1.49
#